data_AF-A0A255T269-F1
#
_entry.id   AF-A0A255T269-F1
#
_cell.length_a   1.000
_cell.length_b   1.000
_cell.length_c   1.000
_cell.angle_alpha   90.00
_cell.angle_beta   90.00
_cell.angle_gamma   90.00
#
_symmetry.space_group_name_H-M   'P 1'
#
loop_
_entity.id
_entity.type
_entity.pdbx_description
1 polymer ?
#
loop_
_entity_poly.entity_id
_entity_poly.type
_entity_poly.pdbx_seq_one_letter_code
_entity_poly.pdbx_strand_id
1 'polypeptide(L)'
;MNIIIIVLSILLIGGFIYLGVVTYNVRNNAQTKFKSKCETCISKANIVHAGSDTGCTPINHTVALKSLGLIEFKDNNGNILNPNDYDLYLVSGECMQYVDIHPNDLVFATKGFDVEHYNGKLPIILILKKGASAPKNPMFYKLRRLWRVCNYRDNLMEILKSILQSPEFQEVRRRPSYDGDEQLINDFFDTRLKRYETDYINCEYPNASDEKIIISTTFHTDIEKVRFSIHPISNIVGKVIAAFPIDKKYIEIEN
;
A
#
# COMPACT_ATOMS: atom_id res chain seq x y z
N MET A 1 67.80 1.24 -35.84
CA MET A 1 66.56 0.46 -36.00
C MET A 1 65.93 0.08 -34.65
N ASN A 2 66.69 -0.52 -33.71
CA ASN A 2 66.17 -0.96 -32.41
C ASN A 2 65.60 0.15 -31.51
N ILE A 3 66.22 1.34 -31.48
CA ILE A 3 65.73 2.46 -30.65
C ILE A 3 64.35 2.95 -31.10
N ILE A 4 64.12 3.04 -32.42
CA ILE A 4 62.85 3.49 -33.00
C ILE A 4 61.73 2.49 -32.65
N ILE A 5 62.02 1.18 -32.71
CA ILE A 5 61.07 0.12 -32.35
C ILE A 5 60.73 0.15 -30.84
N ILE A 6 61.72 0.43 -29.99
CA ILE A 6 61.50 0.57 -28.54
C ILE A 6 60.61 1.78 -28.24
N VAL A 7 60.88 2.93 -28.86
CA VAL A 7 60.08 4.15 -28.68
C VAL A 7 58.64 3.95 -29.16
N LEU A 8 58.44 3.31 -30.31
CA LEU A 8 57.10 3.00 -30.83
C LEU A 8 56.34 2.03 -29.91
N SER A 9 57.02 1.02 -29.35
CA SER A 9 56.42 0.08 -28.40
C SER A 9 55.95 0.77 -27.11
N ILE A 10 56.75 1.70 -26.57
CA ILE A 10 56.39 2.47 -25.36
C ILE A 10 55.18 3.37 -25.62
N LEU A 11 55.13 4.03 -26.79
CA LEU A 11 53.98 4.87 -27.17
C LEU A 11 52.71 4.05 -27.35
N LEU A 12 52.80 2.85 -27.93
CA LEU A 12 51.68 1.93 -28.08
C LEU A 12 51.16 1.46 -26.71
N ILE A 13 52.05 1.02 -25.83
CA ILE A 13 51.68 0.57 -24.47
C ILE A 13 51.07 1.74 -23.68
N GLY A 14 51.69 2.92 -23.73
CA GLY A 14 51.16 4.14 -23.10
C GLY A 14 49.78 4.52 -23.64
N GLY A 15 49.57 4.39 -24.95
CA GLY A 15 48.28 4.61 -25.59
C GLY A 15 47.21 3.63 -25.11
N PHE A 16 47.53 2.33 -25.00
CA PHE A 16 46.60 1.33 -24.47
C PHE A 16 46.26 1.54 -22.99
N ILE A 17 47.26 1.88 -22.16
CA ILE A 17 47.03 2.21 -20.75
C ILE A 17 46.14 3.44 -20.62
N TYR A 18 46.42 4.51 -21.38
CA TYR A 18 45.61 5.72 -21.39
C TYR A 18 44.17 5.44 -21.82
N LEU A 19 43.96 4.68 -22.90
CA LEU A 19 42.64 4.29 -23.37
C LEU A 19 41.89 3.46 -22.32
N GLY A 20 42.59 2.54 -21.64
CA GLY A 20 42.06 1.75 -20.54
C GLY A 20 41.60 2.60 -19.35
N VAL A 21 42.40 3.60 -18.96
CA VAL A 21 42.04 4.55 -17.87
C VAL A 21 40.86 5.43 -18.27
N VAL A 22 40.84 5.96 -19.50
CA VAL A 22 39.74 6.79 -19.99
C VAL A 22 38.43 5.99 -20.05
N THR A 23 38.45 4.78 -20.63
CA THR A 23 37.26 3.93 -20.71
C THR A 23 36.78 3.48 -19.34
N TYR A 24 37.69 3.16 -18.41
CA TYR A 24 37.35 2.87 -17.02
C TYR A 24 36.66 4.07 -16.35
N ASN A 25 37.25 5.27 -16.44
CA ASN A 25 36.69 6.48 -15.83
C ASN A 25 35.35 6.88 -16.43
N VAL A 26 35.17 6.77 -17.76
CA VAL A 26 33.89 7.02 -18.43
C VAL A 26 32.82 6.05 -17.95
N ARG A 27 33.14 4.74 -17.87
CA ARG A 27 32.22 3.72 -17.37
C ARG A 27 31.86 3.95 -15.92
N ASN A 28 32.84 4.26 -15.07
CA ASN A 28 32.60 4.51 -13.65
C ASN A 28 31.75 5.77 -13.46
N ASN A 29 32.06 6.87 -14.16
CA ASN A 29 31.25 8.09 -14.10
C ASN A 29 29.82 7.88 -14.62
N ALA A 30 29.64 7.10 -15.69
CA ALA A 30 28.32 6.73 -16.20
C ALA A 30 27.53 5.88 -15.18
N GLN A 31 28.18 4.91 -14.55
CA GLN A 31 27.58 4.11 -13.47
C GLN A 31 27.25 4.96 -12.24
N THR A 32 28.11 5.91 -11.87
CA THR A 32 27.89 6.79 -10.70
C THR A 32 26.76 7.78 -10.97
N LYS A 33 26.69 8.38 -12.17
CA LYS A 33 25.57 9.24 -12.60
C LYS A 33 24.26 8.45 -12.74
N PHE A 34 24.32 7.23 -13.27
CA PHE A 34 23.16 6.35 -13.35
C PHE A 34 22.66 5.99 -11.94
N LYS A 35 23.58 5.59 -11.05
CA LYS A 35 23.28 5.29 -9.65
C LYS A 35 22.72 6.52 -8.93
N SER A 36 23.31 7.72 -9.10
CA SER A 36 22.79 8.93 -8.45
C SER A 36 21.43 9.36 -9.02
N LYS A 37 21.17 9.11 -10.30
CA LYS A 37 19.86 9.37 -10.93
C LYS A 37 18.80 8.36 -10.47
N CYS A 38 19.20 7.11 -10.26
CA CYS A 38 18.36 6.06 -9.67
C CYS A 38 18.17 6.22 -8.15
N GLU A 39 19.13 6.82 -7.43
CA GLU A 39 19.01 7.13 -6.00
C GLU A 39 17.98 8.24 -5.71
N THR A 40 17.45 8.92 -6.73
CA THR A 40 16.58 10.10 -6.54
C THR A 40 15.08 9.86 -6.32
N CYS A 41 14.49 8.65 -6.38
CA CYS A 41 13.02 8.58 -6.57
C CYS A 41 12.14 7.75 -5.61
N ILE A 42 12.67 7.00 -4.64
CA ILE A 42 11.84 6.46 -3.55
C ILE A 42 12.70 6.35 -2.30
N SER A 43 12.58 7.29 -1.37
CA SER A 43 13.35 7.26 -0.13
C SER A 43 12.52 6.82 1.08
N LYS A 44 11.19 6.95 1.02
CA LYS A 44 10.31 6.73 2.18
C LYS A 44 8.97 6.14 1.77
N ALA A 45 8.42 5.26 2.62
CA ALA A 45 7.02 4.83 2.57
C ALA A 45 6.41 4.86 3.96
N ASN A 46 5.11 5.16 4.03
CA ASN A 46 4.34 5.03 5.28
C ASN A 46 4.11 3.54 5.59
N ILE A 47 3.95 3.16 6.85
CA ILE A 47 3.48 1.80 7.16
C ILE A 47 1.96 1.76 7.09
N VAL A 48 1.42 0.75 6.42
CA VAL A 48 0.00 0.46 6.37
C VAL A 48 -0.29 -0.92 6.94
N HIS A 49 -1.28 -1.00 7.83
CA HIS A 49 -1.64 -2.26 8.45
C HIS A 49 -2.77 -2.95 7.69
N ALA A 50 -2.55 -4.22 7.33
CA ALA A 50 -3.53 -5.02 6.60
C ALA A 50 -4.67 -5.53 7.50
N GLY A 51 -4.45 -5.67 8.81
CA GLY A 51 -5.29 -6.43 9.74
C GLY A 51 -6.18 -5.64 10.70
N SER A 52 -6.59 -6.34 11.76
CA SER A 52 -7.22 -5.75 12.93
C SER A 52 -6.20 -4.98 13.77
N ASP A 53 -6.69 -3.96 14.49
CA ASP A 53 -5.85 -3.07 15.29
C ASP A 53 -5.28 -3.74 16.56
N THR A 54 -5.72 -4.95 16.89
CA THR A 54 -5.39 -5.68 18.11
C THR A 54 -3.95 -6.16 18.09
N GLY A 55 -3.16 -5.77 19.10
CA GLY A 55 -1.74 -6.13 19.22
C GLY A 55 -0.80 -5.30 18.34
N CYS A 56 -1.32 -4.31 17.60
CA CYS A 56 -0.48 -3.41 16.82
C CYS A 56 0.10 -2.31 17.69
N THR A 57 1.42 -2.27 17.81
CA THR A 57 2.10 -1.07 18.31
C THR A 57 1.83 0.07 17.32
N PRO A 58 1.44 1.27 17.78
CA PRO A 58 1.32 2.42 16.89
C PRO A 58 2.70 2.73 16.30
N ILE A 59 2.90 2.52 15.00
CA ILE A 59 4.17 2.78 14.34
C ILE A 59 4.05 4.14 13.61
N ASN A 60 4.71 5.18 14.12
CA ASN A 60 4.76 6.50 13.50
C ASN A 60 5.91 6.67 12.50
N HIS A 61 6.34 5.58 11.87
CA HIS A 61 7.58 5.61 11.13
C HIS A 61 7.27 5.45 9.65
N THR A 62 7.63 6.49 8.91
CA THR A 62 8.02 6.29 7.52
C THR A 62 9.24 5.37 7.54
N VAL A 63 9.24 4.33 6.75
CA VAL A 63 10.40 3.44 6.59
C VAL A 63 11.25 4.00 5.46
N ALA A 64 12.55 4.10 5.72
CA ALA A 64 13.50 4.44 4.67
C ALA A 64 13.62 3.26 3.70
N LEU A 65 13.54 3.55 2.41
CA LEU A 65 13.64 2.57 1.35
C LEU A 65 14.96 2.77 0.61
N LYS A 66 15.81 1.73 0.58
CA LYS A 66 17.12 1.78 -0.09
C LYS A 66 17.04 1.20 -1.48
N SER A 67 17.72 1.85 -2.42
CA SER A 67 18.02 1.30 -3.75
C SER A 67 16.81 0.88 -4.59
N LEU A 68 15.58 1.29 -4.22
CA LEU A 68 14.37 0.95 -4.98
C LEU A 68 14.25 1.69 -6.31
N GLY A 69 14.92 2.82 -6.49
CA GLY A 69 14.92 3.51 -7.79
C GLY A 69 15.72 2.81 -8.89
N LEU A 70 16.26 1.61 -8.61
CA LEU A 70 16.78 0.67 -9.59
C LEU A 70 15.74 -0.38 -10.04
N ILE A 71 14.57 -0.41 -9.40
CA ILE A 71 13.49 -1.35 -9.69
C ILE A 71 12.47 -0.68 -10.60
N GLU A 72 12.16 -1.33 -11.73
CA GLU A 72 11.13 -0.90 -12.65
C GLU A 72 9.79 -1.52 -12.23
N PHE A 73 8.90 -0.71 -11.68
CA PHE A 73 7.56 -1.14 -11.29
C PHE A 73 6.63 -1.06 -12.51
N LYS A 74 5.91 -2.14 -12.80
CA LYS A 74 5.00 -2.21 -13.95
C LYS A 74 3.59 -2.54 -13.51
N ASP A 75 2.60 -1.86 -14.09
CA ASP A 75 1.20 -2.23 -13.93
C ASP A 75 0.88 -3.55 -14.66
N ASN A 76 -0.35 -4.03 -14.49
CA ASN A 76 -0.82 -5.26 -15.15
C ASN A 76 -0.84 -5.19 -16.68
N ASN A 77 -0.73 -3.98 -17.27
CA ASN A 77 -0.66 -3.77 -18.72
C ASN A 77 0.79 -3.59 -19.21
N GLY A 78 1.78 -3.69 -18.31
CA GLY A 78 3.19 -3.50 -18.62
C GLY A 78 3.66 -2.05 -18.64
N ASN A 79 2.80 -1.08 -18.29
CA ASN A 79 3.18 0.33 -18.21
C ASN A 79 4.05 0.57 -16.98
N ILE A 80 5.12 1.34 -17.15
CA ILE A 80 6.02 1.71 -16.06
C ILE A 80 5.29 2.69 -15.13
N LEU A 81 5.22 2.34 -13.86
CA LEU A 81 4.71 3.21 -12.81
C LEU A 81 5.85 4.11 -12.30
N ASN A 82 5.63 5.42 -12.34
CA ASN A 82 6.51 6.38 -11.69
C ASN A 82 6.09 6.54 -10.21
N PRO A 83 6.93 6.12 -9.25
CA PRO A 83 6.56 6.15 -7.83
C PRO A 83 6.19 7.53 -7.28
N ASN A 84 6.75 8.61 -7.85
CA ASN A 84 6.45 9.98 -7.41
C ASN A 84 4.99 10.40 -7.64
N ASP A 85 4.29 9.71 -8.54
CA ASP A 85 2.89 9.99 -8.86
C ASP A 85 1.94 9.39 -7.81
N TYR A 86 2.46 8.59 -6.88
CA TYR A 86 1.70 7.82 -5.89
C TYR A 86 2.16 8.09 -4.47
N ASP A 87 1.28 7.83 -3.51
CA ASP A 87 1.66 7.66 -2.12
C ASP A 87 2.07 6.20 -1.89
N LEU A 88 3.21 6.00 -1.23
CA LEU A 88 3.81 4.68 -1.07
C LEU A 88 3.62 4.18 0.36
N TYR A 89 3.24 2.91 0.47
CA TYR A 89 2.98 2.27 1.75
C TYR A 89 3.63 0.89 1.83
N LEU A 90 4.32 0.62 2.94
CA LEU A 90 4.85 -0.70 3.25
C LEU A 90 3.82 -1.48 4.07
N VAL A 91 3.47 -2.67 3.59
CA VAL A 91 2.46 -3.52 4.25
C VAL A 91 3.03 -4.17 5.50
N SER A 92 2.28 -4.04 6.59
CA SER A 92 2.50 -4.77 7.85
C SER A 92 1.27 -5.61 8.19
N GLY A 93 1.50 -6.87 8.57
CA GLY A 93 0.46 -7.84 8.99
C GLY A 93 -0.16 -8.66 7.86
N GLU A 94 -0.64 -9.87 8.20
CA GLU A 94 -0.96 -10.98 7.27
C GLU A 94 -2.43 -11.05 6.82
N CYS A 95 -3.03 -9.91 6.45
CA CYS A 95 -4.51 -9.82 6.49
C CYS A 95 -5.17 -9.48 5.14
N MET A 96 -4.36 -9.17 4.14
CA MET A 96 -4.80 -8.92 2.77
C MET A 96 -4.30 -10.01 1.79
N GLN A 97 -3.84 -11.15 2.32
CA GLN A 97 -3.43 -12.33 1.55
C GLN A 97 -4.51 -12.82 0.57
N TYR A 98 -5.80 -12.59 0.87
CA TYR A 98 -6.90 -12.99 -0.01
C TYR A 98 -7.06 -12.14 -1.28
N VAL A 99 -6.30 -11.05 -1.37
CA VAL A 99 -6.17 -10.19 -2.56
C VAL A 99 -4.73 -10.09 -3.02
N ASP A 100 -3.90 -11.08 -2.67
CA ASP A 100 -2.48 -11.20 -3.04
C ASP A 100 -1.63 -9.99 -2.64
N ILE A 101 -1.94 -9.42 -1.46
CA ILE A 101 -1.13 -8.39 -0.81
C ILE A 101 -0.60 -8.97 0.51
N HIS A 102 0.72 -9.08 0.61
CA HIS A 102 1.45 -9.76 1.67
C HIS A 102 2.32 -8.79 2.48
N PRO A 103 2.81 -9.19 3.67
CA PRO A 103 3.73 -8.35 4.42
C PRO A 103 5.01 -8.06 3.68
N ASN A 104 5.49 -6.82 3.86
CA ASN A 104 6.60 -6.22 3.14
C ASN A 104 6.32 -5.94 1.67
N ASP A 105 5.08 -6.09 1.18
CA ASP A 105 4.74 -5.53 -0.12
C ASP A 105 4.80 -4.00 -0.07
N LEU A 106 5.33 -3.40 -1.13
CA LEU A 106 5.25 -1.97 -1.39
C LEU A 106 4.00 -1.69 -2.21
N VAL A 107 3.07 -0.99 -1.59
CA VAL A 107 1.78 -0.61 -2.16
C VAL A 107 1.84 0.81 -2.71
N PHE A 108 1.33 0.97 -3.93
CA PHE A 108 1.17 2.24 -4.62
C PHE A 108 -0.29 2.66 -4.53
N ALA A 109 -0.55 3.84 -3.97
CA ALA A 109 -1.89 4.39 -3.86
C ALA A 109 -2.04 5.75 -4.54
N THR A 110 -3.18 5.97 -5.19
CA THR A 110 -3.49 7.25 -5.84
C THR A 110 -3.65 8.35 -4.80
N LYS A 111 -2.99 9.48 -5.03
CA LYS A 111 -3.15 10.71 -4.25
C LYS A 111 -4.54 11.32 -4.46
N GLY A 112 -5.20 11.76 -3.40
CA GLY A 112 -6.47 12.50 -3.49
C GLY A 112 -7.61 11.71 -4.14
N PHE A 113 -7.66 10.39 -3.91
CA PHE A 113 -8.70 9.54 -4.50
C PHE A 113 -10.10 9.94 -4.02
N ASP A 114 -10.95 10.30 -4.97
CA ASP A 114 -12.36 10.58 -4.72
C ASP A 114 -13.21 9.33 -4.91
N VAL A 115 -13.61 8.73 -3.79
CA VAL A 115 -14.44 7.51 -3.79
C VAL A 115 -15.88 7.79 -4.22
N GLU A 116 -16.38 9.01 -4.02
CA GLU A 116 -17.79 9.33 -4.28
C GLU A 116 -18.09 9.34 -5.77
N HIS A 117 -17.12 9.74 -6.58
CA HIS A 117 -17.22 9.79 -8.04
C HIS A 117 -16.61 8.57 -8.73
N TYR A 118 -16.26 7.52 -7.96
CA TYR A 118 -15.68 6.31 -8.53
C TYR A 118 -16.75 5.43 -9.22
N ASN A 119 -16.71 5.41 -10.55
CA ASN A 119 -17.62 4.63 -11.39
C ASN A 119 -17.04 3.27 -11.86
N GLY A 120 -15.91 2.84 -11.29
CA GLY A 120 -15.30 1.56 -11.65
C GLY A 120 -15.94 0.38 -10.92
N LYS A 121 -15.47 -0.84 -11.24
CA LYS A 121 -15.94 -2.07 -10.59
C LYS A 121 -15.47 -2.14 -9.14
N LEU A 122 -16.33 -2.70 -8.29
CA LEU A 122 -16.05 -3.08 -6.90
C LEU A 122 -15.94 -4.61 -6.83
N PRO A 123 -15.19 -5.18 -5.86
CA PRO A 123 -14.47 -4.48 -4.80
C PRO A 123 -13.13 -3.85 -5.24
N ILE A 124 -12.68 -2.82 -4.52
CA ILE A 124 -11.34 -2.22 -4.67
C ILE A 124 -10.59 -2.19 -3.34
N ILE A 125 -9.27 -2.04 -3.38
CA ILE A 125 -8.46 -1.91 -2.17
C ILE A 125 -8.20 -0.43 -1.88
N LEU A 126 -8.48 -0.02 -0.66
CA LEU A 126 -8.29 1.34 -0.17
C LEU A 126 -7.30 1.39 0.98
N ILE A 127 -6.65 2.54 1.10
CA ILE A 127 -5.90 2.95 2.28
C ILE A 127 -6.73 3.96 3.05
N LEU A 128 -6.93 3.69 4.33
CA LEU A 128 -7.67 4.53 5.25
C LEU A 128 -6.74 5.06 6.34
N LYS A 129 -6.91 6.31 6.77
CA LYS A 129 -6.37 6.79 8.05
C LYS A 129 -7.30 6.36 9.20
N LYS A 130 -6.74 6.06 10.36
CA LYS A 130 -7.52 5.84 11.59
C LYS A 130 -8.11 7.18 12.06
N GLY A 131 -9.41 7.21 12.36
CA GLY A 131 -10.13 8.41 12.75
C GLY A 131 -9.84 8.92 14.18
N ALA A 132 -10.47 10.05 14.51
CA ALA A 132 -10.16 10.95 15.63
C ALA A 132 -10.23 10.35 17.05
N SER A 133 -10.83 9.18 17.24
CA SER A 133 -10.89 8.49 18.53
C SER A 133 -9.58 7.79 18.94
N ALA A 134 -8.54 7.83 18.09
CA ALA A 134 -7.21 7.39 18.48
C ALA A 134 -6.55 8.43 19.43
N PRO A 135 -6.16 8.06 20.66
CA PRO A 135 -5.49 8.99 21.57
C PRO A 135 -4.20 9.50 20.92
N LYS A 136 -3.79 10.74 21.22
CA LYS A 136 -2.61 11.53 20.77
C LYS A 136 -1.33 10.72 20.48
N ASN A 137 -1.38 9.88 19.47
CA ASN A 137 -0.41 8.86 19.10
C ASN A 137 -0.64 8.57 17.59
N PRO A 138 0.32 7.91 16.94
CA PRO A 138 0.67 8.17 15.56
C PRO A 138 -0.39 7.87 14.52
N MET A 139 -0.35 8.63 13.43
CA MET A 139 -1.22 8.46 12.27
C MET A 139 -1.09 7.02 11.73
N PHE A 140 -2.13 6.21 11.97
CA PHE A 140 -2.14 4.80 11.62
C PHE A 140 -2.93 4.59 10.32
N TYR A 141 -2.32 3.98 9.32
CA TYR A 141 -2.98 3.65 8.06
C TYR A 141 -3.47 2.19 8.05
N LYS A 142 -4.58 1.95 7.36
CA LYS A 142 -5.25 0.64 7.25
C LYS A 142 -5.52 0.29 5.80
N LEU A 143 -5.23 -0.93 5.39
CA LEU A 143 -5.69 -1.48 4.12
C LEU A 143 -7.06 -2.13 4.31
N ARG A 144 -8.02 -1.79 3.44
CA ARG A 144 -9.38 -2.34 3.48
C ARG A 144 -9.88 -2.67 2.07
N ARG A 145 -10.65 -3.75 1.95
CA ARG A 145 -11.34 -4.10 0.71
C ARG A 145 -12.73 -3.46 0.70
N LEU A 146 -12.91 -2.42 -0.09
CA LEU A 146 -14.18 -1.71 -0.28
C LEU A 146 -15.15 -2.57 -1.07
N TRP A 147 -16.38 -2.71 -0.58
CA TRP A 147 -17.48 -3.38 -1.26
C TRP A 147 -18.61 -2.44 -1.67
N ARG A 148 -18.84 -1.36 -0.90
CA ARG A 148 -19.91 -0.40 -1.18
C ARG A 148 -19.60 0.97 -0.58
N VAL A 149 -20.03 2.01 -1.29
CA VAL A 149 -20.21 3.37 -0.76
C VAL A 149 -21.71 3.61 -0.62
N CYS A 150 -22.17 4.09 0.52
CA CYS A 150 -23.59 4.35 0.78
C CYS A 150 -23.76 5.40 1.89
N ASN A 151 -25.00 5.79 2.18
CA ASN A 151 -25.31 6.56 3.37
C ASN A 151 -25.57 5.62 4.56
N TYR A 152 -25.19 6.03 5.77
CA TYR A 152 -25.40 5.24 6.98
C TYR A 152 -26.88 5.00 7.30
N ARG A 153 -27.78 5.90 6.86
CA ARG A 153 -29.24 5.79 7.02
C ARG A 153 -29.90 4.89 5.97
N ASP A 154 -29.15 4.44 4.97
CA ASP A 154 -29.69 3.52 3.98
C ASP A 154 -30.04 2.18 4.64
N ASN A 155 -30.77 1.33 3.91
CA ASN A 155 -31.06 -0.03 4.38
C ASN A 155 -29.79 -0.90 4.35
N LEU A 156 -28.97 -0.79 5.40
CA LEU A 156 -27.69 -1.47 5.52
C LEU A 156 -27.83 -3.00 5.44
N MET A 157 -28.95 -3.56 5.92
CA MET A 157 -29.20 -5.01 5.87
C MET A 157 -29.27 -5.49 4.41
N GLU A 158 -30.05 -4.81 3.58
CA GLU A 158 -30.17 -5.15 2.16
C GLU A 158 -28.87 -4.87 1.39
N ILE A 159 -28.13 -3.82 1.77
CA ILE A 159 -26.80 -3.55 1.22
C ILE A 159 -25.82 -4.70 1.52
N LEU A 160 -25.75 -5.17 2.77
CA LEU A 160 -24.88 -6.29 3.15
C LEU A 160 -25.28 -7.56 2.40
N LYS A 161 -26.57 -7.90 2.34
CA LYS A 161 -27.05 -9.07 1.57
C LYS A 161 -26.67 -8.96 0.10
N SER A 162 -26.83 -7.78 -0.51
CA SER A 162 -26.43 -7.54 -1.90
C SER A 162 -24.93 -7.77 -2.12
N ILE A 163 -24.07 -7.33 -1.18
CA ILE A 163 -22.63 -7.61 -1.23
C ILE A 163 -22.37 -9.12 -1.16
N LEU A 164 -22.98 -9.82 -0.21
CA LEU A 164 -22.78 -11.26 0.00
C LEU A 164 -23.26 -12.10 -1.20
N GLN A 165 -24.31 -11.64 -1.89
CA GLN A 165 -24.84 -12.27 -3.10
C GLN A 165 -24.01 -11.95 -4.38
N SER A 166 -23.09 -11.00 -4.31
CA SER A 166 -22.28 -10.62 -5.48
C SER A 166 -21.35 -11.76 -5.94
N PRO A 167 -21.10 -11.88 -7.26
CA PRO A 167 -20.12 -12.84 -7.78
C PRO A 167 -18.73 -12.66 -7.18
N GLU A 168 -18.30 -11.42 -6.95
CA GLU A 168 -16.98 -11.08 -6.44
C GLU A 168 -16.78 -11.55 -4.98
N PHE A 169 -17.84 -11.67 -4.20
CA PHE A 169 -17.77 -12.14 -2.81
C PHE A 169 -17.56 -13.66 -2.71
N GLN A 170 -17.74 -14.43 -3.79
CA GLN A 170 -17.49 -15.88 -3.78
C GLN A 170 -16.04 -16.22 -3.44
N GLU A 171 -15.08 -15.36 -3.80
CA GLU A 171 -13.66 -15.56 -3.45
C GLU A 171 -13.40 -15.44 -1.94
N VAL A 172 -14.25 -14.73 -1.21
CA VAL A 172 -14.19 -14.64 0.26
C VAL A 172 -14.80 -15.90 0.88
N ARG A 173 -15.94 -16.36 0.35
CA ARG A 173 -16.66 -17.55 0.86
C ARG A 173 -15.84 -18.83 0.79
N ARG A 174 -14.94 -18.95 -0.19
CA ARG A 174 -14.04 -20.10 -0.33
C ARG A 174 -12.88 -20.11 0.68
N ARG A 175 -12.72 -19.07 1.50
CA ARG A 175 -11.60 -18.98 2.45
C ARG A 175 -11.95 -19.68 3.78
N PRO A 176 -10.99 -20.36 4.43
CA PRO A 176 -11.20 -20.99 5.74
C PRO A 176 -11.62 -20.01 6.85
N SER A 177 -11.29 -18.73 6.69
CA SER A 177 -11.61 -17.65 7.62
C SER A 177 -13.04 -17.11 7.49
N TYR A 178 -13.80 -17.59 6.51
CA TYR A 178 -15.22 -17.29 6.37
C TYR A 178 -16.05 -18.32 7.14
N ASP A 179 -16.85 -17.85 8.09
CA ASP A 179 -17.66 -18.67 9.01
C ASP A 179 -19.18 -18.48 8.84
N GLY A 180 -19.60 -17.90 7.71
CA GLY A 180 -21.01 -17.79 7.32
C GLY A 180 -21.54 -16.37 7.24
N ASP A 181 -22.53 -16.17 6.36
CA ASP A 181 -23.20 -14.88 6.13
C ASP A 181 -23.82 -14.33 7.43
N GLU A 182 -24.44 -15.20 8.24
CA GLU A 182 -25.08 -14.83 9.51
C GLU A 182 -24.07 -14.22 10.49
N GLN A 183 -22.88 -14.81 10.63
CA GLN A 183 -21.85 -14.29 11.53
C GLN A 183 -21.32 -12.93 11.08
N LEU A 184 -21.17 -12.72 9.78
CA LEU A 184 -20.78 -11.43 9.19
C LEU A 184 -21.81 -10.34 9.45
N ILE A 185 -23.10 -10.66 9.27
CA ILE A 185 -24.21 -9.72 9.47
C ILE A 185 -24.38 -9.41 10.95
N ASN A 186 -24.41 -10.42 11.82
CA ASN A 186 -24.59 -10.24 13.25
C ASN A 186 -23.44 -9.43 13.85
N ASP A 187 -22.17 -9.76 13.56
CA ASP A 187 -21.03 -8.95 14.02
C ASP A 187 -21.13 -7.50 13.56
N PHE A 188 -21.56 -7.26 12.31
CA PHE A 188 -21.72 -5.92 11.78
C PHE A 188 -22.73 -5.10 12.61
N PHE A 189 -23.95 -5.60 12.81
CA PHE A 189 -24.99 -4.86 13.52
C PHE A 189 -24.78 -4.82 15.03
N ASP A 190 -24.31 -5.92 15.61
CA ASP A 190 -24.19 -6.03 17.06
C ASP A 190 -22.97 -5.32 17.62
N THR A 191 -21.91 -5.19 16.82
CA THR A 191 -20.62 -4.64 17.26
C THR A 191 -20.17 -3.45 16.42
N ARG A 192 -20.06 -3.60 15.10
CA ARG A 192 -19.38 -2.59 14.25
C ARG A 192 -20.18 -1.32 14.08
N LEU A 193 -21.47 -1.46 13.81
CA LEU A 193 -22.38 -0.33 13.63
C LEU A 193 -22.53 0.45 14.95
N LYS A 194 -22.78 -0.23 16.07
CA LYS A 194 -22.89 0.44 17.39
C LYS A 194 -21.62 1.22 17.76
N ARG A 195 -20.45 0.62 17.49
CA ARG A 195 -19.17 1.32 17.69
C ARG A 195 -19.05 2.54 16.78
N TYR A 196 -19.40 2.38 15.50
CA TYR A 196 -19.37 3.47 14.54
C TYR A 196 -20.27 4.64 14.96
N GLU A 197 -21.49 4.33 15.39
CA GLU A 197 -22.43 5.32 15.89
C GLU A 197 -21.86 6.06 17.10
N THR A 198 -21.25 5.35 18.04
CA THR A 198 -20.59 5.96 19.21
C THR A 198 -19.44 6.89 18.80
N ASP A 199 -18.60 6.44 17.85
CA ASP A 199 -17.37 7.14 17.46
C ASP A 199 -17.64 8.36 16.55
N TYR A 200 -18.70 8.36 15.73
CA TYR A 200 -18.91 9.36 14.67
C TYR A 200 -20.29 10.01 14.61
N ILE A 201 -21.37 9.31 15.02
CA ILE A 201 -22.74 9.80 14.83
C ILE A 201 -23.30 10.44 16.11
N ASN A 202 -23.10 9.77 17.24
CA ASN A 202 -23.58 10.13 18.57
C ASN A 202 -22.46 10.68 19.46
N CYS A 203 -21.36 11.15 18.85
CA CYS A 203 -20.22 11.71 19.56
C CYS A 203 -20.47 13.18 19.95
N GLU A 204 -19.54 13.76 20.73
CA GLU A 204 -19.66 15.16 21.20
C GLU A 204 -19.66 16.18 20.05
N TYR A 205 -18.95 15.88 18.96
CA TYR A 205 -18.79 16.74 17.79
C TYR A 205 -19.12 15.99 16.49
N PRO A 206 -20.41 15.70 16.23
CA PRO A 206 -20.82 14.94 15.06
C PRO A 206 -20.58 15.76 13.79
N ASN A 207 -20.21 15.09 12.70
CA ASN A 207 -20.02 15.71 11.40
C ASN A 207 -20.96 15.08 10.37
N ALA A 208 -21.71 15.91 9.64
CA ALA A 208 -22.62 15.45 8.59
C ALA A 208 -21.91 14.64 7.49
N SER A 209 -20.60 14.86 7.25
CA SER A 209 -19.85 14.06 6.29
C SER A 209 -19.68 12.60 6.70
N ASP A 210 -19.78 12.30 8.00
CA ASP A 210 -19.66 10.94 8.53
C ASP A 210 -20.95 10.14 8.29
N GLU A 211 -22.02 10.76 7.80
CA GLU A 211 -23.18 10.02 7.31
C GLU A 211 -22.87 9.27 5.99
N LYS A 212 -21.85 9.70 5.25
CA LYS A 212 -21.39 9.01 4.04
C LYS A 212 -20.33 8.00 4.42
N ILE A 213 -20.60 6.73 4.15
CA ILE A 213 -19.82 5.62 4.65
C ILE A 213 -19.32 4.71 3.54
N ILE A 214 -18.30 3.94 3.90
CA ILE A 214 -17.90 2.76 3.16
C ILE A 214 -18.16 1.50 3.97
N ILE A 215 -18.63 0.47 3.28
CA ILE A 215 -18.66 -0.90 3.77
C ILE A 215 -17.47 -1.65 3.17
N SER A 216 -16.65 -2.20 4.04
CA SER A 216 -15.43 -2.91 3.67
C SER A 216 -15.31 -4.23 4.42
N THR A 217 -14.40 -5.10 4.00
CA THR A 217 -14.00 -6.29 4.78
C THR A 217 -12.53 -6.23 5.16
N THR A 218 -12.21 -6.88 6.27
CA THR A 218 -10.83 -7.14 6.71
C THR A 218 -10.75 -8.51 7.39
N PHE A 219 -9.55 -9.07 7.44
CA PHE A 219 -9.26 -10.25 8.25
C PHE A 219 -8.90 -9.82 9.68
N HIS A 220 -9.66 -10.31 10.64
CA HIS A 220 -9.40 -10.12 12.06
C HIS A 220 -8.43 -11.17 12.54
N THR A 221 -7.21 -10.76 12.90
CA THR A 221 -6.13 -11.68 13.31
C THR A 221 -6.38 -12.33 14.66
N ASP A 222 -7.12 -11.65 15.53
CA ASP A 222 -7.47 -12.07 16.88
C ASP A 222 -8.43 -13.26 16.91
N ILE A 223 -9.42 -13.26 16.01
CA ILE A 223 -10.41 -14.34 15.89
C ILE A 223 -10.20 -15.21 14.66
N GLU A 224 -9.22 -14.86 13.82
CA GLU A 224 -8.91 -15.50 12.53
C GLU A 224 -10.10 -15.56 11.57
N LYS A 225 -10.95 -14.53 11.56
CA LYS A 225 -12.15 -14.47 10.70
C LYS A 225 -12.23 -13.22 9.84
N VAL A 226 -12.90 -13.34 8.70
CA VAL A 226 -13.28 -12.18 7.89
C VAL A 226 -14.51 -11.51 8.50
N ARG A 227 -14.48 -10.19 8.65
CA ARG A 227 -15.62 -9.39 9.11
C ARG A 227 -15.84 -8.17 8.25
N PHE A 228 -17.07 -7.68 8.23
CA PHE A 228 -17.37 -6.37 7.70
C PHE A 228 -16.82 -5.26 8.61
N SER A 229 -16.61 -4.10 8.03
CA SER A 229 -16.15 -2.89 8.69
C SER A 229 -16.83 -1.69 8.05
N ILE A 230 -17.14 -0.70 8.87
CA ILE A 230 -17.79 0.56 8.50
C ILE A 230 -16.84 1.72 8.84
N HIS A 231 -16.66 2.63 7.89
CA HIS A 231 -15.79 3.80 8.04
C HIS A 231 -16.42 5.01 7.33
N PRO A 232 -16.20 6.25 7.80
CA PRO A 232 -16.60 7.42 7.04
C PRO A 232 -15.72 7.53 5.79
N ILE A 233 -16.26 8.10 4.72
CA ILE A 233 -15.49 8.37 3.49
C ILE A 233 -14.29 9.30 3.76
N SER A 234 -14.41 10.17 4.76
CA SER A 234 -13.38 11.14 5.19
C SER A 234 -12.08 10.49 5.67
N ASN A 235 -12.12 9.19 5.99
CA ASN A 235 -10.96 8.41 6.37
C ASN A 235 -10.18 7.86 5.16
N ILE A 236 -10.68 7.96 3.94
CA ILE A 236 -9.99 7.44 2.75
C ILE A 236 -8.81 8.35 2.41
N VAL A 237 -7.66 7.73 2.12
CA VAL A 237 -6.42 8.43 1.75
C VAL A 237 -6.08 8.16 0.28
N GLY A 238 -6.30 6.93 -0.18
CA GLY A 238 -6.01 6.56 -1.56
C GLY A 238 -6.57 5.19 -1.96
N LYS A 239 -6.69 4.98 -3.27
CA LYS A 239 -6.97 3.67 -3.86
C LYS A 239 -5.66 2.99 -4.22
N VAL A 240 -5.50 1.74 -3.82
CA VAL A 240 -4.36 0.92 -4.23
C VAL A 240 -4.47 0.58 -5.70
N ILE A 241 -3.39 0.82 -6.45
CA ILE A 241 -3.29 0.50 -7.88
C ILE A 241 -2.35 -0.66 -8.17
N ALA A 242 -1.36 -0.88 -7.31
CA ALA A 242 -0.38 -1.95 -7.44
C ALA A 242 0.23 -2.28 -6.07
N ALA A 243 0.68 -3.52 -5.93
CA ALA A 243 1.46 -4.01 -4.79
C ALA A 243 2.63 -4.84 -5.34
N PHE A 244 3.81 -4.65 -4.78
CA PHE A 244 5.02 -5.34 -5.23
C PHE A 244 5.78 -5.94 -4.06
N PRO A 245 6.16 -7.23 -4.11
CA PRO A 245 7.01 -7.79 -3.08
C PRO A 245 8.38 -7.10 -3.13
N ILE A 246 8.80 -6.55 -1.99
CA ILE A 246 10.16 -6.02 -1.83
C ILE A 246 10.94 -6.84 -0.83
N ASP A 247 12.19 -7.13 -1.18
CA ASP A 247 13.12 -7.83 -0.30
C ASP A 247 13.49 -6.96 0.90
N LYS A 248 13.56 -7.56 2.10
CA LYS A 248 13.89 -6.87 3.36
C LYS A 248 15.20 -6.11 3.29
N LYS A 249 16.15 -6.51 2.43
CA LYS A 249 17.41 -5.77 2.23
C LYS A 249 17.20 -4.32 1.73
N TYR A 250 16.02 -4.00 1.19
CA TYR A 250 15.66 -2.67 0.71
C TYR A 250 14.92 -1.83 1.77
N ILE A 251 14.68 -2.38 2.97
CA ILE A 251 13.92 -1.76 4.05
C ILE A 251 14.87 -1.40 5.19
N GLU A 252 15.00 -0.12 5.52
CA GLU A 252 15.75 0.33 6.70
C GLU A 252 14.80 0.93 7.73
N ILE A 253 14.73 0.28 8.89
CA ILE A 253 13.96 0.77 10.03
C ILE A 253 14.83 1.81 10.74
N GLU A 254 14.45 3.09 10.63
CA GLU A 254 15.04 4.14 11.46
C GLU A 254 14.61 3.88 12.92
N ASN A 255 15.58 3.50 13.77
CA ASN A 255 15.40 3.32 15.21
C ASN A 255 15.31 4.65 15.96
#